data_AF-A0A7V1WZQ2-F1
#
_entry.id   AF-A0A7V1WZQ2-F1
#
_cell.length_a   1.000
_cell.length_b   1.000
_cell.length_c   1.000
_cell.angle_alpha   90.00
_cell.angle_beta   90.00
_cell.angle_gamma   90.00
#
_symmetry.space_group_name_H-M   'P 1'
#
loop_
_entity.id
_entity.type
_entity.pdbx_description
1 polymer ?
#
loop_
_entity_poly.entity_id
_entity_poly.type
_entity_poly.pdbx_seq_one_letter_code
_entity_poly.pdbx_strand_id
1 'polypeptide(L)'
;MPLSSNSLIHLTKEKQALKGILTEDFKIKYCVEKIITQTGILTYAVPMVSFCDIPMSEIKDHVSKYGSYGIGLTKQWGQENRLNPVFYVDQHSNVGNSYHRAFNDLFIAQRKRTNELNDTEANLLDVVRYMKNYEADLERNDEIIHDYRFADEKEWRYVPTREEQSKMVIKAEVYVQNKIKANEFLREQRVRFEPKDIKYIIIQHDNEITEFIRTLRETKGKYSYDDVERLMTRIITVEQIISDF
;
A
#
# COMPACT_ATOMS: atom_id res chain seq x y z
N MET A 1 -17.03 -14.48 -13.56
CA MET A 1 -16.90 -13.48 -12.46
C MET A 1 -16.02 -12.34 -12.96
N PRO A 2 -16.27 -11.08 -12.57
CA PRO A 2 -15.38 -9.97 -12.91
C PRO A 2 -14.00 -10.21 -12.29
N LEU A 3 -12.94 -10.01 -13.09
CA LEU A 3 -11.54 -10.28 -12.72
C LEU A 3 -10.97 -9.26 -11.70
N SER A 4 -11.59 -8.08 -11.61
CA SER A 4 -11.18 -6.97 -10.73
C SER A 4 -12.33 -6.48 -9.87
N SER A 5 -12.00 -5.91 -8.70
CA SER A 5 -12.96 -5.32 -7.79
C SER A 5 -13.36 -3.90 -8.21
N ASN A 6 -14.49 -3.43 -7.70
CA ASN A 6 -14.89 -2.02 -7.77
C ASN A 6 -14.41 -1.24 -6.53
N SER A 7 -13.54 -1.83 -5.71
CA SER A 7 -12.91 -1.21 -4.55
C SER A 7 -11.43 -1.56 -4.45
N LEU A 8 -10.65 -0.65 -3.86
CA LEU A 8 -9.29 -0.88 -3.41
C LEU A 8 -9.29 -1.03 -1.90
N ILE A 9 -8.73 -2.12 -1.38
CA ILE A 9 -8.81 -2.46 0.04
C ILE A 9 -7.43 -2.31 0.69
N HIS A 10 -7.38 -1.61 1.81
CA HIS A 10 -6.20 -1.58 2.68
C HIS A 10 -6.49 -2.40 3.93
N LEU A 11 -5.66 -3.42 4.18
CA LEU A 11 -5.74 -4.28 5.37
C LEU A 11 -4.62 -3.96 6.35
N THR A 12 -4.91 -4.13 7.63
CA THR A 12 -3.96 -3.97 8.74
C THR A 12 -4.27 -4.97 9.85
N LYS A 13 -3.23 -5.37 10.59
CA LYS A 13 -3.34 -6.28 11.74
C LYS A 13 -3.84 -5.58 13.00
N GLU A 14 -3.69 -4.26 13.06
CA GLU A 14 -3.92 -3.51 14.30
C GLU A 14 -5.22 -2.69 14.20
N LYS A 15 -6.15 -2.93 15.15
CA LYS A 15 -7.38 -2.13 15.30
C LYS A 15 -7.10 -0.63 15.34
N GLN A 16 -6.07 -0.22 16.11
CA GLN A 16 -5.70 1.19 16.27
C GLN A 16 -5.22 1.81 14.96
N ALA A 17 -4.63 1.03 14.05
CA ALA A 17 -4.24 1.52 12.73
C ALA A 17 -5.48 1.85 11.89
N LEU A 18 -6.52 1.01 11.88
CA LEU A 18 -7.77 1.33 11.18
C LEU A 18 -8.45 2.56 11.76
N LYS A 19 -8.52 2.65 13.10
CA LYS A 19 -9.04 3.86 13.77
C LYS A 19 -8.27 5.11 13.37
N GLY A 20 -6.94 5.04 13.37
CA GLY A 20 -6.07 6.12 12.93
C GLY A 20 -6.32 6.52 11.47
N ILE A 21 -6.55 5.57 10.57
CA ILE A 21 -6.90 5.86 9.17
C ILE A 21 -8.25 6.58 9.09
N LEU A 22 -9.26 6.11 9.82
CA LEU A 22 -10.59 6.74 9.84
C LEU A 22 -10.52 8.18 10.38
N THR A 23 -9.66 8.46 11.36
CA THR A 23 -9.54 9.79 11.97
C THR A 23 -8.59 10.72 11.20
N GLU A 24 -7.46 10.22 10.72
CA GLU A 24 -6.35 11.02 10.20
C GLU A 24 -6.03 10.79 8.72
N ASP A 25 -6.80 9.96 8.01
CA ASP A 25 -6.48 9.48 6.65
C ASP A 25 -5.27 8.53 6.58
N PHE A 26 -4.88 8.09 5.38
CA PHE A 26 -3.75 7.18 5.23
C PHE A 26 -2.42 7.89 5.42
N LYS A 27 -1.68 7.49 6.45
CA LYS A 27 -0.30 7.92 6.66
C LYS A 27 0.65 7.21 5.71
N ILE A 28 1.48 7.99 5.04
CA ILE A 28 2.54 7.47 4.16
C ILE A 28 3.72 7.00 5.00
N LYS A 29 4.27 5.84 4.66
CA LYS A 29 5.48 5.29 5.30
C LYS A 29 6.44 4.78 4.24
N TYR A 30 7.72 4.74 4.57
CA TYR A 30 8.69 4.01 3.77
C TYR A 30 8.52 2.51 3.96
N CYS A 31 8.38 1.80 2.84
CA CYS A 31 8.26 0.34 2.78
C CYS A 31 9.43 -0.21 1.98
N VAL A 32 10.08 -1.27 2.48
CA VAL A 32 11.21 -1.90 1.79
C VAL A 32 10.66 -2.78 0.66
N GLU A 33 11.09 -2.48 -0.55
CA GLU A 33 10.82 -3.25 -1.75
C GLU A 33 12.11 -3.92 -2.24
N LYS A 34 11.97 -5.15 -2.73
CA LYS A 34 13.04 -5.98 -3.27
C LYS A 34 12.64 -6.39 -4.69
N ILE A 35 13.50 -6.11 -5.68
CA ILE A 35 13.32 -6.51 -7.08
C ILE A 35 14.48 -7.41 -7.46
N ILE A 36 14.18 -8.69 -7.66
CA ILE A 36 15.11 -9.76 -8.01
C ILE A 36 15.07 -9.96 -9.52
N THR A 37 16.25 -10.00 -10.14
CA THR A 37 16.43 -10.22 -11.58
C THR A 37 17.64 -11.14 -11.80
N GLN A 38 17.81 -11.68 -13.00
CA GLN A 38 19.03 -12.42 -13.35
C GLN A 38 20.29 -11.55 -13.31
N THR A 39 20.16 -10.23 -13.45
CA THR A 39 21.29 -9.29 -13.34
C THR A 39 21.68 -8.93 -11.91
N GLY A 40 20.82 -9.20 -10.94
CA GLY A 40 21.05 -8.88 -9.53
C GLY A 40 19.79 -8.48 -8.78
N ILE A 41 19.96 -7.98 -7.55
CA ILE A 41 18.88 -7.59 -6.64
C ILE A 41 18.95 -6.09 -6.37
N LEU A 42 17.81 -5.40 -6.54
CA LEU A 42 17.61 -4.02 -6.11
C LEU A 42 16.80 -4.02 -4.81
N THR A 43 17.29 -3.38 -3.76
CA THR A 43 16.56 -3.29 -2.47
C THR A 43 16.54 -1.85 -1.97
N TYR A 44 15.34 -1.26 -1.90
CA TYR A 44 15.14 0.15 -1.56
C TYR A 44 13.87 0.34 -0.74
N ALA A 45 13.84 1.39 0.08
CA ALA A 45 12.65 1.81 0.78
C ALA A 45 11.95 2.92 -0.01
N VAL A 46 10.66 2.72 -0.31
CA VAL A 46 9.81 3.63 -1.11
C VAL A 46 8.74 4.22 -0.19
N PRO A 47 8.50 5.55 -0.20
CA PRO A 47 7.39 6.14 0.54
C PRO A 47 6.09 5.82 -0.20
N MET A 48 5.18 5.08 0.43
CA MET A 48 3.95 4.63 -0.24
C MET A 48 2.81 4.29 0.73
N VAL A 49 1.63 4.07 0.14
CA VAL A 49 0.49 3.37 0.77
C VAL A 49 0.00 2.33 -0.24
N SER A 50 -0.12 1.08 0.19
CA SER A 50 -0.53 -0.04 -0.65
C SER A 50 -1.98 -0.45 -0.41
N PHE A 51 -2.66 -0.89 -1.47
CA PHE A 51 -4.03 -1.38 -1.48
C PHE A 51 -4.10 -2.63 -2.36
N CYS A 52 -5.08 -3.50 -2.15
CA CYS A 52 -5.34 -4.65 -3.01
C CYS A 52 -6.66 -4.48 -3.79
N ASP A 53 -6.64 -4.81 -5.08
CA ASP A 53 -7.81 -4.81 -5.99
C ASP A 53 -8.42 -6.20 -6.06
N ILE A 54 -8.98 -6.65 -4.93
CA ILE A 54 -9.44 -8.03 -4.76
C ILE A 54 -10.96 -8.04 -4.50
N PRO A 55 -11.73 -8.90 -5.19
CA PRO A 55 -13.14 -9.08 -4.89
C PRO A 55 -13.35 -9.48 -3.44
N MET A 56 -14.45 -9.03 -2.82
CA MET A 56 -14.74 -9.37 -1.41
C MET A 56 -14.81 -10.90 -1.17
N SER A 57 -15.26 -11.68 -2.16
CA SER A 57 -15.27 -13.14 -2.11
C SER A 57 -13.88 -13.79 -2.00
N GLU A 58 -12.83 -13.11 -2.48
CA GLU A 58 -11.43 -13.59 -2.46
C GLU A 58 -10.63 -12.97 -1.29
N ILE A 59 -11.27 -12.16 -0.44
CA ILE A 59 -10.59 -11.47 0.65
C ILE A 59 -10.22 -12.41 1.81
N LYS A 60 -10.85 -13.59 1.92
CA LYS A 60 -10.62 -14.54 3.03
C LYS A 60 -9.15 -14.90 3.18
N ASP A 61 -8.49 -15.19 2.05
CA ASP A 61 -7.06 -15.52 2.00
C ASP A 61 -6.17 -14.32 2.33
N HIS A 62 -6.68 -13.10 2.17
CA HIS A 62 -5.97 -11.86 2.46
C HIS A 62 -6.12 -11.45 3.92
N VAL A 63 -7.28 -11.69 4.53
CA VAL A 63 -7.49 -11.41 5.96
C VAL A 63 -6.52 -12.20 6.82
N SER A 64 -6.29 -13.49 6.51
CA SER A 64 -5.31 -14.31 7.24
C SER A 64 -3.86 -13.79 7.06
N LYS A 65 -3.53 -13.27 5.88
CA LYS A 65 -2.17 -12.81 5.54
C LYS A 65 -1.85 -11.39 6.03
N TYR A 66 -2.80 -10.45 5.94
CA TYR A 66 -2.56 -9.01 6.12
C TYR A 66 -3.29 -8.40 7.33
N GLY A 67 -4.29 -9.07 7.87
CA GLY A 67 -4.98 -8.68 9.11
C GLY A 67 -6.49 -8.56 8.96
N SER A 68 -7.15 -8.56 10.11
CA SER A 68 -8.62 -8.57 10.25
C SER A 68 -9.28 -7.20 10.26
N TYR A 69 -8.51 -6.13 10.08
CA TYR A 69 -9.03 -4.77 10.04
C TYR A 69 -8.73 -4.15 8.68
N GLY A 70 -9.66 -3.40 8.12
CA GLY A 70 -9.41 -2.75 6.84
C GLY A 70 -10.43 -1.72 6.44
N ILE A 71 -10.13 -1.06 5.33
CA ILE A 71 -10.97 -0.05 4.70
C ILE A 71 -10.93 -0.28 3.20
N GLY A 72 -12.11 -0.41 2.60
CA GLY A 72 -12.27 -0.51 1.16
C GLY A 72 -12.74 0.83 0.62
N LEU A 73 -11.98 1.43 -0.30
CA LEU A 73 -12.33 2.67 -0.99
C LEU A 73 -12.79 2.40 -2.42
N THR A 74 -13.53 3.33 -3.02
CA THR A 74 -13.94 3.21 -4.43
C THR A 74 -12.71 3.18 -5.34
N LYS A 75 -12.79 2.42 -6.44
CA LYS A 75 -11.72 2.41 -7.45
C LYS A 75 -11.53 3.78 -8.11
N GLN A 76 -12.63 4.52 -8.25
CA GLN A 76 -12.62 5.90 -8.74
C GLN A 76 -11.76 6.81 -7.84
N TRP A 77 -11.94 6.76 -6.52
CA TRP A 77 -11.08 7.50 -5.58
C TRP A 77 -9.60 7.17 -5.78
N GLY A 78 -9.28 5.88 -6.02
CA GLY A 78 -7.90 5.46 -6.28
C GLY A 78 -7.32 6.13 -7.52
N GLN A 79 -8.08 6.15 -8.62
CA GLN A 79 -7.68 6.79 -9.87
C GLN A 79 -7.54 8.31 -9.71
N GLU A 80 -8.48 8.96 -9.03
CA GLU A 80 -8.44 10.40 -8.74
C GLU A 80 -7.24 10.78 -7.86
N ASN A 81 -6.82 9.89 -6.95
CA ASN A 81 -5.63 10.06 -6.11
C ASN A 81 -4.34 9.58 -6.78
N ARG A 82 -4.37 9.23 -8.08
CA ARG A 82 -3.21 8.78 -8.88
C ARG A 82 -2.58 7.48 -8.37
N LEU A 83 -3.35 6.60 -7.74
CA LEU A 83 -2.90 5.25 -7.48
C LEU A 83 -2.76 4.50 -8.80
N ASN A 84 -1.76 3.62 -8.87
CA ASN A 84 -1.53 2.77 -10.04
C ASN A 84 -1.36 1.31 -9.59
N PRO A 85 -1.82 0.33 -10.39
CA PRO A 85 -1.43 -1.06 -10.21
C PRO A 85 0.09 -1.20 -10.20
N VAL A 86 0.58 -2.13 -9.40
CA VAL A 86 1.99 -2.51 -9.40
C VAL A 86 2.36 -3.14 -10.74
N PHE A 87 3.52 -2.76 -11.25
CA PHE A 87 4.12 -3.35 -12.44
C PHE A 87 4.90 -4.61 -12.04
N TYR A 88 4.22 -5.76 -12.11
CA TYR A 88 4.82 -7.04 -11.79
C TYR A 88 5.84 -7.46 -12.85
N VAL A 89 7.04 -7.82 -12.40
CA VAL A 89 8.13 -8.27 -13.26
C VAL A 89 8.60 -9.66 -12.86
N ASP A 90 8.73 -10.55 -13.83
CA ASP A 90 9.34 -11.85 -13.61
C ASP A 90 10.86 -11.73 -13.48
N GLN A 91 11.48 -12.55 -12.62
CA GLN A 91 12.92 -12.51 -12.36
C GLN A 91 13.78 -12.84 -13.59
N HIS A 92 13.22 -13.58 -14.56
CA HIS A 92 13.85 -13.93 -15.83
C HIS A 92 13.43 -13.00 -16.98
N SER A 93 12.56 -12.00 -16.70
CA SER A 93 12.07 -11.11 -17.75
C SER A 93 13.15 -10.18 -18.29
N ASN A 94 13.14 -9.97 -19.60
CA ASN A 94 14.00 -8.98 -20.25
C ASN A 94 13.73 -7.56 -19.72
N VAL A 95 12.47 -7.23 -19.40
CA VAL A 95 12.11 -5.92 -18.85
C VAL A 95 12.71 -5.71 -17.47
N GLY A 96 12.63 -6.68 -16.56
CA GLY A 96 13.26 -6.62 -15.24
C GLY A 96 14.77 -6.41 -15.34
N ASN A 97 15.44 -7.23 -16.16
CA ASN A 97 16.88 -7.10 -16.41
C ASN A 97 17.27 -5.75 -17.02
N SER A 98 16.45 -5.19 -17.92
CA SER A 98 16.73 -3.91 -18.57
C SER A 98 16.61 -2.74 -17.60
N TYR A 99 15.54 -2.71 -16.79
CA TYR A 99 15.39 -1.71 -15.74
C TYR A 99 16.47 -1.84 -14.67
N HIS A 100 16.88 -3.06 -14.30
CA HIS A 100 17.96 -3.26 -13.34
C HIS A 100 19.27 -2.63 -13.81
N ARG A 101 19.67 -2.88 -15.07
CA ARG A 101 20.89 -2.27 -15.65
C ARG A 101 20.78 -0.76 -15.71
N ALA A 102 19.67 -0.23 -16.26
CA ALA A 102 19.45 1.21 -16.33
C ALA A 102 19.49 1.87 -14.95
N PHE A 103 18.89 1.24 -13.94
CA PHE A 103 18.94 1.72 -12.56
C PHE A 103 20.37 1.72 -12.02
N ASN A 104 21.13 0.65 -12.21
CA ASN A 104 22.51 0.58 -11.76
C ASN A 104 23.39 1.65 -12.40
N ASP A 105 23.27 1.83 -13.72
CA ASP A 105 24.09 2.77 -14.48
C ASP A 105 23.77 4.24 -14.13
N LEU A 106 22.49 4.55 -13.95
CA LEU A 106 22.03 5.91 -13.64
C LEU A 106 22.26 6.28 -12.17
N PHE A 107 22.02 5.36 -11.24
CA PHE A 107 21.98 5.69 -9.81
C PHE A 107 23.18 5.15 -9.04
N ILE A 108 23.49 3.86 -9.19
CA ILE A 108 24.51 3.19 -8.35
C ILE A 108 25.92 3.55 -8.81
N ALA A 109 26.20 3.37 -10.11
CA ALA A 109 27.52 3.60 -10.70
C ALA A 109 27.94 5.07 -10.56
N GLN A 110 26.99 5.99 -10.73
CA GLN A 110 27.22 7.43 -10.59
C GLN A 110 27.13 7.94 -9.14
N ARG A 111 26.76 7.08 -8.18
CA ARG A 111 26.56 7.43 -6.77
C ARG A 111 25.59 8.60 -6.55
N LYS A 112 24.61 8.77 -7.44
CA LYS A 112 23.63 9.86 -7.38
C LYS A 112 22.65 9.65 -6.24
N ARG A 113 22.27 10.75 -5.59
CA ARG A 113 21.16 10.82 -4.63
C ARG A 113 19.88 11.23 -5.35
N THR A 114 18.71 10.89 -4.79
CA THR A 114 17.42 11.18 -5.42
C THR A 114 17.16 12.67 -5.65
N ASN A 115 17.74 13.54 -4.83
CA ASN A 115 17.64 14.99 -4.96
C ASN A 115 18.55 15.57 -6.06
N GLU A 116 19.49 14.78 -6.60
CA GLU A 116 20.43 15.18 -7.66
C GLU A 116 19.97 14.77 -9.05
N LEU A 117 18.84 14.07 -9.14
CA LEU A 117 18.31 13.55 -10.39
C LEU A 117 17.78 14.69 -11.26
N ASN A 118 18.02 14.61 -12.56
CA ASN A 118 17.23 15.41 -13.51
C ASN A 118 15.82 14.82 -13.66
N ASP A 119 14.94 15.51 -14.38
CA ASP A 119 13.54 15.09 -14.51
C ASP A 119 13.40 13.74 -15.24
N THR A 120 14.24 13.47 -16.23
CA THR A 120 14.22 12.18 -16.93
C THR A 120 14.61 11.03 -16.00
N GLU A 121 15.65 11.23 -15.18
CA GLU A 121 16.11 10.24 -14.20
C GLU A 121 15.07 10.02 -13.10
N ALA A 122 14.43 11.08 -12.61
CA ALA A 122 13.35 10.98 -11.64
C ALA A 122 12.13 10.24 -12.20
N ASN A 123 11.73 10.51 -13.44
CA ASN A 123 10.62 9.83 -14.10
C ASN A 123 10.90 8.33 -14.31
N LEU A 124 12.15 7.96 -14.62
CA LEU A 124 12.56 6.55 -14.69
C LEU A 124 12.53 5.88 -13.31
N LEU A 125 12.94 6.60 -12.26
CA LEU A 125 12.88 6.12 -10.88
C LEU A 125 11.44 5.87 -10.44
N ASP A 126 10.47 6.67 -10.90
CA ASP A 126 9.05 6.44 -10.60
C ASP A 126 8.57 5.08 -11.06
N VAL A 127 8.99 4.59 -12.24
CA VAL A 127 8.63 3.25 -12.69
C VAL A 127 9.11 2.18 -11.70
N VAL A 128 10.35 2.32 -11.20
CA VAL A 128 10.94 1.37 -10.25
C VAL A 128 10.20 1.36 -8.91
N ARG A 129 9.62 2.49 -8.48
CA ARG A 129 8.80 2.56 -7.24
C ARG A 129 7.50 1.77 -7.34
N TYR A 130 7.03 1.50 -8.56
CA TYR A 130 5.86 0.66 -8.84
C TYR A 130 6.21 -0.77 -9.24
N MET A 131 7.50 -1.15 -9.31
CA MET A 131 7.89 -2.52 -9.65
C MET A 131 7.82 -3.44 -8.44
N LYS A 132 7.41 -4.68 -8.68
CA LYS A 132 7.47 -5.79 -7.73
C LYS A 132 7.72 -7.08 -8.49
N ASN A 133 8.35 -8.08 -7.89
CA ASN A 133 8.44 -9.38 -8.55
C ASN A 133 7.06 -10.01 -8.74
N TYR A 134 6.85 -10.72 -9.85
CA TYR A 134 5.64 -11.52 -10.08
C TYR A 134 5.52 -12.64 -9.03
N GLU A 135 6.63 -13.34 -8.80
CA GLU A 135 6.78 -14.44 -7.86
C GLU A 135 8.22 -14.39 -7.32
N ALA A 136 8.41 -14.56 -6.02
CA ALA A 136 9.70 -14.71 -5.35
C ALA A 136 9.51 -15.19 -3.90
N ASP A 137 10.59 -15.52 -3.22
CA ASP A 137 10.55 -15.82 -1.79
C ASP A 137 10.05 -14.63 -0.97
N LEU A 138 9.07 -14.89 -0.10
CA LEU A 138 8.52 -13.92 0.83
C LEU A 138 9.15 -14.15 2.22
N GLU A 139 9.99 -13.21 2.62
CA GLU A 139 10.58 -13.16 3.97
C GLU A 139 9.60 -12.46 4.93
N ARG A 140 9.11 -13.18 5.95
CA ARG A 140 8.28 -12.63 7.03
C ARG A 140 8.83 -13.06 8.38
N ASN A 141 9.37 -12.10 9.13
CA ASN A 141 10.08 -12.37 10.39
C ASN A 141 11.19 -13.41 10.15
N ASP A 142 11.12 -14.56 10.84
CA ASP A 142 12.09 -15.66 10.73
C ASP A 142 11.64 -16.77 9.77
N GLU A 143 10.53 -16.59 9.04
CA GLU A 143 9.99 -17.56 8.09
C GLU A 143 10.17 -17.10 6.64
N ILE A 144 10.49 -18.06 5.77
CA ILE A 144 10.57 -17.87 4.33
C ILE A 144 9.46 -18.70 3.69
N ILE A 145 8.57 -18.03 2.97
CA ILE A 145 7.58 -18.68 2.13
C ILE A 145 8.13 -18.68 0.71
N HIS A 146 8.48 -19.87 0.23
CA HIS A 146 9.04 -20.04 -1.11
C HIS A 146 8.00 -19.83 -2.21
N ASP A 147 8.45 -19.34 -3.36
CA ASP A 147 7.65 -19.17 -4.58
C ASP A 147 6.33 -18.41 -4.34
N TYR A 148 6.38 -17.38 -3.50
CA TYR A 148 5.20 -16.59 -3.18
C TYR A 148 4.80 -15.70 -4.37
N ARG A 149 3.59 -15.91 -4.88
CA ARG A 149 3.05 -15.14 -6.00
C ARG A 149 2.49 -13.80 -5.55
N PHE A 150 3.33 -12.77 -5.58
CA PHE A 150 2.93 -11.39 -5.28
C PHE A 150 1.89 -10.82 -6.25
N ALA A 151 1.82 -11.34 -7.48
CA ALA A 151 0.82 -10.93 -8.46
C ALA A 151 -0.63 -11.20 -8.00
N ASP A 152 -0.83 -12.20 -7.15
CA ASP A 152 -2.15 -12.54 -6.62
C ASP A 152 -2.69 -11.48 -5.65
N GLU A 153 -1.81 -10.63 -5.09
CA GLU A 153 -2.19 -9.50 -4.24
C GLU A 153 -2.91 -8.38 -5.02
N LYS A 154 -2.82 -8.38 -6.36
CA LYS A 154 -3.39 -7.36 -7.26
C LYS A 154 -3.16 -5.95 -6.71
N GLU A 155 -1.92 -5.67 -6.33
CA GLU A 155 -1.55 -4.51 -5.53
C GLU A 155 -1.68 -3.22 -6.36
N TRP A 156 -2.29 -2.20 -5.76
CA TRP A 156 -2.27 -0.82 -6.20
C TRP A 156 -1.50 0.00 -5.17
N ARG A 157 -0.68 0.95 -5.62
CA ARG A 157 0.09 1.80 -4.73
C ARG A 157 -0.23 3.26 -4.98
N TYR A 158 -0.29 4.04 -3.92
CA TYR A 158 -0.04 5.46 -3.97
C TYR A 158 1.42 5.70 -3.63
N VAL A 159 2.08 6.52 -4.44
CA VAL A 159 3.47 6.91 -4.26
C VAL A 159 3.55 8.43 -4.47
N PRO A 160 4.11 9.22 -3.53
CA PRO A 160 4.19 10.67 -3.68
C PRO A 160 5.01 11.09 -4.89
N THR A 161 4.65 12.21 -5.52
CA THR A 161 5.46 12.83 -6.56
C THR A 161 6.81 13.29 -6.00
N ARG A 162 7.77 13.59 -6.87
CA ARG A 162 9.05 14.17 -6.48
C ARG A 162 8.90 15.50 -5.72
N GLU A 163 7.91 16.30 -6.09
CA GLU A 163 7.62 17.59 -5.43
C GLU A 163 7.04 17.39 -4.03
N GLU A 164 6.16 16.40 -3.87
CA GLU A 164 5.61 16.01 -2.57
C GLU A 164 6.71 15.37 -1.68
N GLN A 165 7.60 14.56 -2.26
CA GLN A 165 8.70 13.90 -1.55
C GLN A 165 9.96 13.77 -2.42
N SER A 166 10.95 14.62 -2.14
CA SER A 166 12.25 14.59 -2.84
C SER A 166 13.09 13.33 -2.57
N LYS A 167 12.87 12.65 -1.43
CA LYS A 167 13.46 11.34 -1.12
C LYS A 167 12.60 10.21 -1.70
N MET A 168 12.57 10.13 -3.02
CA MET A 168 11.74 9.17 -3.76
C MET A 168 12.03 7.70 -3.39
N VAL A 169 13.30 7.39 -3.09
CA VAL A 169 13.77 6.11 -2.55
C VAL A 169 14.89 6.32 -1.54
N ILE A 170 15.04 5.39 -0.59
CA ILE A 170 16.16 5.33 0.37
C ILE A 170 16.79 3.93 0.26
N LYS A 171 18.12 3.81 0.38
CA LYS A 171 18.75 2.48 0.47
C LYS A 171 18.17 1.70 1.65
N ALA A 172 17.79 0.44 1.43
CA ALA A 172 17.09 -0.34 2.44
C ALA A 172 17.87 -0.46 3.76
N GLU A 173 19.20 -0.68 3.70
CA GLU A 173 20.07 -0.74 4.87
C GLU A 173 20.02 0.54 5.72
N VAL A 174 20.10 1.71 5.06
CA VAL A 174 20.03 3.02 5.71
C VAL A 174 18.66 3.24 6.34
N TYR A 175 17.60 2.80 5.66
CA TYR A 175 16.24 2.88 6.20
C TYR A 175 16.07 1.98 7.44
N VAL A 176 16.52 0.73 7.37
CA VAL A 176 16.40 -0.24 8.47
C VAL A 176 17.12 0.26 9.73
N GLN A 177 18.28 0.87 9.58
CA GLN A 177 19.03 1.47 10.69
C GLN A 177 18.38 2.72 11.30
N ASN A 178 17.50 3.41 10.56
CA ASN A 178 16.97 4.71 10.98
C ASN A 178 15.48 4.93 10.64
N LYS A 179 14.67 3.88 10.84
CA LYS A 179 13.24 3.86 10.44
C LYS A 179 12.44 5.04 11.00
N ILE A 180 12.63 5.37 12.28
CA ILE A 180 11.88 6.43 12.97
C ILE A 180 12.15 7.78 12.28
N LYS A 181 13.43 8.16 12.15
CA LYS A 181 13.84 9.42 11.53
C LYS A 181 13.46 9.49 10.05
N ALA A 182 13.56 8.39 9.31
CA ALA A 182 13.18 8.35 7.91
C ALA A 182 11.68 8.66 7.72
N ASN A 183 10.82 8.06 8.55
CA ASN A 183 9.37 8.28 8.50
C ASN A 183 8.93 9.61 9.13
N GLU A 184 9.75 10.26 9.95
CA GLU A 184 9.44 11.57 10.53
C GLU A 184 9.21 12.63 9.45
N PHE A 185 9.96 12.57 8.34
CA PHE A 185 9.77 13.46 7.18
C PHE A 185 8.43 13.26 6.45
N LEU A 186 7.73 12.14 6.69
CA LEU A 186 6.43 11.82 6.11
C LEU A 186 5.28 12.06 7.09
N ARG A 187 5.58 12.53 8.32
CA ARG A 187 4.64 12.42 9.44
C ARG A 187 3.32 13.17 9.23
N GLU A 188 3.32 14.23 8.44
CA GLU A 188 2.14 15.05 8.11
C GLU A 188 1.52 14.69 6.76
N GLN A 189 2.19 13.87 5.95
CA GLN A 189 1.68 13.50 4.63
C GLN A 189 0.56 12.48 4.77
N ARG A 190 -0.54 12.73 4.06
CA ARG A 190 -1.74 11.92 4.08
C ARG A 190 -2.30 11.72 2.68
N VAL A 191 -2.75 10.50 2.38
CA VAL A 191 -3.63 10.25 1.23
C VAL A 191 -5.06 10.37 1.73
N ARG A 192 -5.71 11.48 1.38
CA ARG A 192 -7.01 11.87 1.93
C ARG A 192 -8.16 11.13 1.25
N PHE A 193 -9.23 10.90 1.98
CA PHE A 193 -10.48 10.38 1.44
C PHE A 193 -11.67 11.01 2.15
N GLU A 194 -12.81 10.99 1.48
CA GLU A 194 -14.09 11.46 2.02
C GLU A 194 -14.99 10.27 2.39
N PRO A 195 -16.00 10.44 3.26
CA PRO A 195 -16.96 9.38 3.60
C PRO A 195 -17.61 8.71 2.38
N LYS A 196 -17.90 9.49 1.34
CA LYS A 196 -18.48 9.00 0.09
C LYS A 196 -17.59 7.99 -0.63
N ASP A 197 -16.28 8.04 -0.40
CA ASP A 197 -15.29 7.17 -1.05
C ASP A 197 -15.19 5.80 -0.38
N ILE A 198 -15.64 5.68 0.88
CA ILE A 198 -15.57 4.43 1.64
C ILE A 198 -16.66 3.48 1.18
N LYS A 199 -16.30 2.31 0.67
CA LYS A 199 -17.24 1.22 0.40
C LYS A 199 -17.41 0.27 1.58
N TYR A 200 -16.34 -0.02 2.29
CA TYR A 200 -16.33 -1.02 3.37
C TYR A 200 -15.45 -0.55 4.53
N ILE A 201 -15.89 -0.80 5.75
CA ILE A 201 -15.07 -0.77 6.96
C ILE A 201 -15.06 -2.19 7.49
N ILE A 202 -13.91 -2.85 7.40
CA ILE A 202 -13.75 -4.26 7.79
C ILE A 202 -13.21 -4.29 9.22
N ILE A 203 -13.92 -4.96 10.11
CA ILE A 203 -13.54 -5.15 11.51
C ILE A 203 -13.50 -6.64 11.84
N GLN A 204 -12.88 -7.00 12.96
CA GLN A 204 -12.66 -8.40 13.26
C GLN A 204 -13.93 -9.07 13.80
N HIS A 205 -14.59 -8.43 14.78
CA HIS A 205 -15.73 -9.00 15.50
C HIS A 205 -16.90 -8.02 15.63
N ASP A 206 -18.12 -8.56 15.70
CA ASP A 206 -19.36 -7.78 15.87
C ASP A 206 -19.37 -6.94 17.16
N ASN A 207 -18.72 -7.41 18.23
CA ASN A 207 -18.65 -6.69 19.50
C ASN A 207 -17.83 -5.38 19.41
N GLU A 208 -17.12 -5.13 18.32
CA GLU A 208 -16.32 -3.93 18.09
C GLU A 208 -17.11 -2.84 17.34
N ILE A 209 -18.29 -3.15 16.80
CA ILE A 209 -19.09 -2.23 15.98
C ILE A 209 -19.36 -0.92 16.73
N THR A 210 -19.82 -1.00 17.98
CA THR A 210 -20.10 0.18 18.80
C THR A 210 -18.85 1.03 19.03
N GLU A 211 -17.69 0.39 19.19
CA GLU A 211 -16.40 1.06 19.37
C GLU A 211 -16.01 1.86 18.11
N PHE A 212 -16.17 1.28 16.91
CA PHE A 212 -15.89 1.95 15.65
C PHE A 212 -16.90 3.05 15.31
N ILE A 213 -18.19 2.84 15.60
CA ILE A 213 -19.21 3.90 15.47
C ILE A 213 -18.83 5.10 16.33
N ARG A 214 -18.38 4.86 17.57
CA ARG A 214 -17.91 5.94 18.44
C ARG A 214 -16.73 6.67 17.83
N THR A 215 -15.73 5.95 17.30
CA THR A 215 -14.59 6.56 16.57
C THR A 215 -15.05 7.44 15.41
N LEU A 216 -16.00 6.99 14.58
CA LEU A 216 -16.54 7.78 13.48
C LEU A 216 -17.22 9.06 13.98
N ARG A 217 -18.02 8.99 15.05
CA ARG A 217 -18.68 10.15 15.68
C ARG A 217 -17.69 11.12 16.33
N GLU A 218 -16.62 10.61 16.92
CA GLU A 218 -15.59 11.40 17.62
C GLU A 218 -14.61 12.08 16.66
N THR A 219 -14.65 11.73 15.36
CA THR A 219 -13.87 12.39 14.31
C THR A 219 -14.48 13.77 13.98
N LYS A 220 -14.54 14.65 15.00
CA LYS A 220 -15.22 15.96 14.94
C LYS A 220 -14.71 16.81 13.79
N GLY A 221 -15.64 17.34 13.00
CA GLY A 221 -15.37 18.26 11.89
C GLY A 221 -14.97 17.57 10.58
N LYS A 222 -14.64 16.28 10.60
CA LYS A 222 -14.34 15.53 9.37
C LYS A 222 -15.60 14.93 8.74
N TYR A 223 -16.49 14.37 9.55
CA TYR A 223 -17.69 13.67 9.06
C TYR A 223 -18.96 14.32 9.58
N SER A 224 -19.95 14.51 8.69
CA SER A 224 -21.28 14.94 9.09
C SER A 224 -22.03 13.81 9.81
N TYR A 225 -23.11 14.15 10.52
CA TYR A 225 -23.97 13.15 11.15
C TYR A 225 -24.51 12.13 10.11
N ASP A 226 -25.00 12.64 8.97
CA ASP A 226 -25.52 11.83 7.88
C ASP A 226 -24.44 10.93 7.25
N ASP A 227 -23.21 11.42 7.13
CA ASP A 227 -22.08 10.59 6.66
C ASP A 227 -21.82 9.45 7.62
N VAL A 228 -21.80 9.74 8.93
CA VAL A 228 -21.57 8.71 9.95
C VAL A 228 -22.66 7.65 9.90
N GLU A 229 -23.95 8.03 9.80
CA GLU A 229 -25.06 7.08 9.64
C GLU A 229 -24.89 6.19 8.40
N ARG A 230 -24.51 6.78 7.27
CA ARG A 230 -24.23 6.02 6.03
C ARG A 230 -23.07 5.05 6.24
N LEU A 231 -21.99 5.49 6.88
CA LEU A 231 -20.82 4.64 7.14
C LEU A 231 -21.14 3.47 8.08
N MET A 232 -22.09 3.61 9.01
CA MET A 232 -22.51 2.48 9.86
C MET A 232 -23.01 1.30 9.03
N THR A 233 -23.70 1.57 7.93
CA THR A 233 -24.23 0.53 7.03
C THR A 233 -23.17 -0.14 6.17
N ARG A 234 -21.92 0.38 6.21
CA ARG A 234 -20.76 -0.12 5.45
C ARG A 234 -19.77 -0.89 6.32
N ILE A 235 -20.08 -1.06 7.61
CA ILE A 235 -19.28 -1.90 8.51
C ILE A 235 -19.61 -3.36 8.22
N ILE A 236 -18.58 -4.15 7.97
CA ILE A 236 -18.66 -5.60 7.76
C ILE A 236 -17.64 -6.30 8.65
N THR A 237 -17.99 -7.47 9.17
CA THR A 237 -17.07 -8.23 10.03
C THR A 237 -16.37 -9.34 9.27
N VAL A 238 -15.17 -9.70 9.72
CA VAL A 238 -14.43 -10.83 9.15
C VAL A 238 -15.22 -12.13 9.28
N GLU A 239 -15.98 -12.28 10.36
CA GLU A 239 -16.87 -13.42 10.57
C GLU A 239 -17.91 -13.53 9.45
N GLN A 240 -18.60 -12.43 9.12
CA GLN A 240 -19.55 -12.35 8.00
C GLN A 240 -18.87 -12.62 6.66
N ILE A 241 -17.68 -12.07 6.45
CA ILE A 241 -16.89 -12.33 5.23
C ILE A 241 -16.62 -13.82 5.08
N ILE A 242 -16.24 -14.51 6.17
CA ILE A 242 -15.90 -15.93 6.14
C ILE A 242 -17.15 -16.81 5.98
N SER A 243 -18.29 -16.45 6.57
CA SER A 243 -19.50 -17.26 6.51
C SER A 243 -20.31 -17.06 5.22
N ASP A 244 -20.39 -15.83 4.70
CA ASP A 244 -21.43 -15.44 3.75
C ASP A 244 -20.95 -15.29 2.30
N PHE A 245 -19.64 -15.23 2.08
CA PHE A 245 -19.01 -15.10 0.75
C PHE A 245 -18.26 -16.37 0.33
#